data_AF-A0AA38TUJ9-F1
#
_entry.id   AF-A0AA38TUJ9-F1
#
_cell.length_a   1.000
_cell.length_b   1.000
_cell.length_c   1.000
_cell.angle_alpha   90.00
_cell.angle_beta   90.00
_cell.angle_gamma   90.00
#
_symmetry.space_group_name_H-M   'P 1'
#
loop_
_entity.id
_entity.type
_entity.pdbx_description
1 polymer ?
#
loop_
_entity_poly.entity_id
_entity_poly.type
_entity_poly.pdbx_seq_one_letter_code
_entity_poly.pdbx_strand_id
1 'polypeptide(L)'
;MKQFQSSKSAMLSKELAEKALELRQMKGEDLQGLDLKGLDKLEAMLESGLVQVVKTKGERILKEISTLKKKPIYPNSIMSTKNDIQEAQLLEENGHLKQQLAMMDTSIGHTDIHDQCCDHHSLELTISSLSPRDPSHNYNIRSSDTRLKLG
;
A
#
# COMPACT_ATOMS: atom_id res chain seq x y z
N MET A 1 -27.30 44.45 46.49
CA MET A 1 -27.24 43.28 45.58
C MET A 1 -27.95 43.51 44.23
N LYS A 2 -29.18 44.05 44.19
CA LYS A 2 -29.92 44.30 42.92
C LYS A 2 -29.24 45.29 41.94
N GLN A 3 -28.64 46.38 42.42
CA GLN A 3 -27.98 47.36 41.52
C GLN A 3 -26.74 46.82 40.79
N PHE A 4 -25.95 45.97 41.45
CA PHE A 4 -24.75 45.37 40.84
C PHE A 4 -25.10 44.41 39.70
N GLN A 5 -26.15 43.59 39.87
CA GLN A 5 -26.61 42.69 38.82
C GLN A 5 -27.18 43.44 37.61
N SER A 6 -27.92 44.54 37.85
CA SER A 6 -28.41 45.41 36.79
C SER A 6 -27.27 46.04 35.98
N SER A 7 -26.23 46.55 36.66
CA SER A 7 -25.03 47.10 36.01
C SER A 7 -24.28 46.06 35.18
N LYS A 8 -24.08 44.84 35.72
CA LYS A 8 -23.43 43.76 34.98
C LYS A 8 -24.23 43.35 33.74
N SER A 9 -25.55 43.24 33.86
CA SER A 9 -26.44 42.93 32.74
C SER A 9 -26.36 44.00 31.64
N ALA A 10 -26.36 45.28 32.03
CA ALA A 10 -26.23 46.39 31.09
C ALA A 10 -24.89 46.36 30.33
N MET A 11 -23.78 46.07 31.01
CA MET A 11 -22.47 45.93 30.36
C MET A 11 -22.44 44.78 29.35
N LEU A 12 -22.95 43.60 29.73
CA LEU A 12 -22.99 42.44 28.84
C LEU A 12 -23.89 42.68 27.62
N SER A 13 -25.03 43.35 27.82
CA SER A 13 -25.94 43.73 26.72
C SER A 13 -25.26 44.69 25.74
N LYS A 14 -24.51 45.67 26.26
CA LYS A 14 -23.72 46.59 25.44
C LYS A 14 -22.64 45.86 24.64
N GLU A 15 -21.86 45.00 25.28
CA GLU A 15 -20.81 44.21 24.61
C GLU A 15 -21.39 43.31 23.52
N LEU A 16 -22.55 42.67 23.78
CA LEU A 16 -23.25 41.86 22.79
C LEU A 16 -23.67 42.69 21.57
N ALA A 17 -24.22 43.89 21.80
CA ALA A 17 -24.62 44.80 20.73
C ALA A 17 -23.41 45.28 19.90
N GLU A 18 -22.29 45.59 20.55
CA GLU A 18 -21.03 45.96 19.90
C GLU A 18 -20.48 44.80 19.06
N LYS A 19 -20.46 43.58 19.61
CA LYS A 19 -20.00 42.37 18.89
C LYS A 19 -20.91 42.01 17.71
N ALA A 20 -22.23 42.19 17.86
CA ALA A 20 -23.18 41.98 16.78
C ALA A 20 -22.97 42.99 15.65
N LEU A 21 -22.68 44.26 15.98
CA LEU A 21 -22.32 45.27 14.98
C LEU A 21 -21.01 44.92 14.27
N GLU A 22 -19.97 44.56 15.03
CA GLU A 22 -18.67 44.15 14.48
C GLU A 22 -18.82 42.96 13.51
N LEU A 23 -19.65 41.97 13.85
CA LEU A 23 -19.94 40.85 12.96
C LEU A 23 -20.67 41.24 11.67
N ARG A 24 -21.59 42.20 11.72
CA ARG A 24 -22.25 42.74 10.51
C ARG A 24 -21.26 43.49 9.63
N GLN A 25 -20.40 44.30 10.23
CA GLN A 25 -19.32 45.00 9.52
C GLN A 25 -18.35 44.03 8.86
N MET A 26 -17.93 42.98 9.55
CA MET A 26 -17.11 41.91 8.97
C MET A 26 -17.79 41.17 7.79
N LYS A 27 -19.13 41.23 7.67
CA LYS A 27 -19.88 40.71 6.52
C LYS A 27 -20.06 41.73 5.39
N GLY A 28 -19.60 42.97 5.56
CA GLY A 28 -19.80 44.05 4.61
C GLY A 28 -21.10 44.84 4.79
N GLU A 29 -21.78 44.68 5.92
CA GLU A 29 -23.00 45.40 6.30
C GLU A 29 -22.67 46.59 7.22
N ASP A 30 -23.54 47.59 7.34
CA ASP A 30 -23.39 48.72 8.28
C ASP A 30 -22.01 49.45 8.25
N LEU A 31 -21.40 49.56 7.07
CA LEU A 31 -20.07 50.17 6.87
C LEU A 31 -20.07 51.70 6.90
N GLN A 32 -21.24 52.35 6.74
CA GLN A 32 -21.35 53.81 6.65
C GLN A 32 -20.91 54.55 7.93
N GLY A 33 -20.74 53.83 9.05
CA GLY A 33 -20.22 54.35 10.31
C GLY A 33 -18.71 54.25 10.48
N LEU A 34 -17.98 53.66 9.53
CA LEU A 34 -16.52 53.53 9.57
C LEU A 34 -15.84 54.63 8.75
N ASP A 35 -14.77 55.19 9.29
CA ASP A 35 -13.83 56.01 8.53
C ASP A 35 -12.86 55.13 7.73
N LEU A 36 -12.04 55.75 6.88
CA LEU A 36 -11.06 55.02 6.06
C LEU A 36 -10.14 54.13 6.92
N LYS A 37 -9.68 54.65 8.06
CA LYS A 37 -8.82 53.90 8.98
C LYS A 37 -9.55 52.70 9.60
N GLY A 38 -10.84 52.85 9.91
CA GLY A 38 -11.70 51.79 10.40
C GLY A 38 -11.91 50.69 9.35
N LEU A 39 -12.10 51.08 8.08
CA LEU A 39 -12.17 50.15 6.95
C LEU A 39 -10.85 49.41 6.74
N ASP A 40 -9.71 50.11 6.73
CA ASP A 40 -8.37 49.49 6.59
C ASP A 40 -8.13 48.44 7.69
N LYS A 41 -8.51 48.75 8.93
CA LYS A 41 -8.38 47.81 10.05
C LYS A 41 -9.28 46.58 9.86
N LEU A 42 -10.51 46.79 9.39
CA LEU A 42 -11.47 45.71 9.14
C LEU A 42 -10.94 44.77 8.04
N GLU A 43 -10.43 45.33 6.94
CA GLU A 43 -9.82 44.59 5.84
C GLU A 43 -8.62 43.77 6.31
N ALA A 44 -7.68 44.37 7.04
CA ALA A 44 -6.51 43.66 7.58
C ALA A 44 -6.91 42.47 8.48
N MET A 45 -7.97 42.63 9.26
CA MET A 45 -8.49 41.57 10.14
C MET A 45 -9.13 40.43 9.33
N LEU A 46 -9.89 40.76 8.29
CA LEU A 46 -10.49 39.77 7.38
C LEU A 46 -9.43 39.02 6.56
N GLU A 47 -8.42 39.72 6.05
CA GLU A 47 -7.30 39.12 5.32
C GLU A 47 -6.54 38.12 6.19
N SER A 48 -6.17 38.52 7.42
CA SER A 48 -5.50 37.63 8.37
C SER A 48 -6.38 36.40 8.68
N GLY A 49 -7.68 36.61 8.90
CA GLY A 49 -8.63 35.51 9.14
C GLY A 49 -8.71 34.56 7.96
N LEU A 50 -8.77 35.08 6.73
CA LEU A 50 -8.81 34.28 5.51
C LEU A 50 -7.54 33.45 5.34
N VAL A 51 -6.36 34.03 5.56
CA VAL A 51 -5.07 33.31 5.53
C VAL A 51 -5.10 32.12 6.49
N GLN A 52 -5.58 32.32 7.72
CA GLN A 52 -5.68 31.25 8.71
C GLN A 52 -6.68 30.16 8.30
N VAL A 53 -7.83 30.54 7.73
CA VAL A 53 -8.84 29.60 7.24
C VAL A 53 -8.30 28.76 6.10
N VAL A 54 -7.64 29.37 5.12
CA VAL A 54 -7.03 28.65 3.98
C VAL A 54 -5.97 27.69 4.47
N LYS A 55 -5.06 28.14 5.33
CA LYS A 55 -4.02 27.27 5.93
C LYS A 55 -4.62 26.07 6.65
N THR A 56 -5.57 26.32 7.56
CA THR A 56 -6.21 25.26 8.36
C THR A 56 -6.97 24.26 7.49
N LYS A 57 -7.70 24.73 6.49
CA LYS A 57 -8.41 23.86 5.55
C LYS A 57 -7.44 23.05 4.70
N GLY A 58 -6.35 23.66 4.23
CA GLY A 58 -5.28 22.97 3.48
C GLY A 58 -4.64 21.85 4.30
N GLU A 59 -4.30 22.11 5.56
CA GLU A 59 -3.75 21.10 6.47
C GLU A 59 -4.72 19.93 6.70
N ARG A 60 -6.02 20.23 6.89
CA ARG A 60 -7.06 19.18 7.04
C ARG A 60 -7.19 18.31 5.79
N ILE A 61 -7.23 18.93 4.61
CA ILE A 61 -7.31 18.22 3.33
C ILE A 61 -6.07 17.34 3.13
N LEU A 62 -4.86 17.87 3.37
CA LEU A 62 -3.63 17.09 3.25
C LEU A 62 -3.58 15.90 4.21
N LYS A 63 -4.09 16.08 5.43
CA LYS A 63 -4.23 14.99 6.41
C LYS A 63 -5.21 13.92 5.95
N GLU A 64 -6.35 14.32 5.39
CA GLU A 64 -7.35 13.40 4.84
C GLU A 64 -6.79 12.61 3.66
N ILE A 65 -6.13 13.29 2.70
CA ILE A 65 -5.43 12.64 1.58
C ILE A 65 -4.40 11.63 2.10
N SER A 66 -3.61 12.02 3.10
CA SER A 66 -2.60 11.12 3.69
C SER A 66 -3.24 9.91 4.35
N THR A 67 -4.38 10.08 5.02
CA THR A 67 -5.14 9.00 5.64
C THR A 67 -5.72 8.05 4.61
N LEU A 68 -6.28 8.59 3.52
CA LEU A 68 -6.83 7.80 2.41
C LEU A 68 -5.73 7.07 1.63
N LYS A 69 -4.58 7.70 1.37
CA LYS A 69 -3.41 7.05 0.76
C LYS A 69 -2.79 5.98 1.66
N LYS A 70 -2.81 6.19 2.98
CA LYS A 70 -2.42 5.18 3.99
C LYS A 70 -3.45 4.07 4.18
N LYS A 71 -4.58 4.06 3.46
CA LYS A 71 -5.33 2.83 3.18
C LYS A 71 -4.77 2.28 1.87
N PRO A 72 -3.67 1.51 1.88
CA PRO A 72 -3.20 0.93 0.65
C PRO A 72 -4.21 -0.18 0.34
N ILE A 73 -4.78 -0.17 -0.86
CA ILE A 73 -5.00 -1.44 -1.52
C ILE A 73 -3.59 -2.00 -1.67
N TYR A 74 -3.12 -2.76 -0.67
CA TYR A 74 -1.73 -3.17 -0.55
C TYR A 74 -1.33 -3.89 -1.84
N PRO A 75 -0.50 -3.28 -2.70
CA PRO A 75 -0.03 -3.95 -3.92
C PRO A 75 0.74 -5.22 -3.53
N ASN A 76 1.43 -5.17 -2.38
CA ASN A 76 2.12 -6.30 -1.79
C ASN A 76 1.17 -7.41 -1.31
N SER A 77 -0.04 -7.08 -0.85
CA SER A 77 -1.03 -8.09 -0.45
C SER A 77 -1.62 -8.78 -1.68
N ILE A 78 -1.88 -8.03 -2.76
CA ILE A 78 -2.33 -8.58 -4.04
C ILE A 78 -1.22 -9.42 -4.71
N MET A 79 0.04 -9.04 -4.57
CA MET A 79 1.18 -9.78 -5.14
C MET A 79 1.49 -11.06 -4.36
N SER A 80 1.40 -11.02 -3.02
CA SER A 80 1.54 -12.21 -2.17
C SER A 80 0.47 -13.24 -2.52
N THR A 81 -0.80 -12.84 -2.58
CA THR A 81 -1.90 -13.77 -2.90
C THR A 81 -1.79 -14.38 -4.29
N LYS A 82 -1.31 -13.62 -5.28
CA LYS A 82 -1.08 -14.16 -6.63
C LYS A 82 -0.01 -15.25 -6.66
N ASN A 83 1.08 -15.06 -5.93
CA ASN A 83 2.15 -16.06 -5.85
C ASN A 83 1.66 -17.34 -5.14
N ASP A 84 0.93 -17.19 -4.03
CA ASP A 84 0.38 -18.32 -3.27
C ASP A 84 -0.61 -19.15 -4.12
N ILE A 85 -1.47 -18.48 -4.91
CA ILE A 85 -2.39 -19.13 -5.85
C ILE A 85 -1.61 -19.85 -6.96
N GLN A 86 -0.56 -19.23 -7.50
CA GLN A 86 0.25 -19.83 -8.56
C GLN A 86 0.98 -21.10 -8.09
N GLU A 87 1.51 -21.09 -6.86
CA GLU A 87 2.16 -22.28 -6.28
C GLU A 87 1.17 -23.43 -6.09
N ALA A 88 -0.04 -23.13 -5.61
CA ALA A 88 -1.10 -24.13 -5.46
C ALA A 88 -1.50 -24.78 -6.79
N GLN A 89 -1.62 -23.98 -7.86
CA GLN A 89 -1.92 -24.49 -9.21
C GLN A 89 -0.82 -25.41 -9.74
N LEU A 90 0.45 -25.04 -9.57
CA LEU A 90 1.57 -25.88 -10.00
C LEU A 90 1.63 -27.21 -9.24
N LEU A 91 1.29 -27.21 -7.95
CA LEU A 91 1.27 -28.43 -7.15
C LEU A 91 0.15 -29.37 -7.60
N GLU A 92 -1.03 -28.82 -7.92
CA GLU A 92 -2.17 -29.56 -8.45
C GLU A 92 -1.85 -30.19 -9.82
N GLU A 93 -1.30 -29.42 -10.76
CA GLU A 93 -0.90 -29.95 -12.07
C GLU A 93 0.18 -31.03 -11.97
N ASN A 94 1.18 -30.85 -11.11
CA ASN A 94 2.20 -31.88 -10.88
C ASN A 94 1.60 -33.16 -10.28
N GLY A 95 0.59 -33.03 -9.39
CA GLY A 95 -0.17 -34.15 -8.88
C GLY A 95 -0.89 -34.91 -9.99
N HIS A 96 -1.56 -34.19 -10.90
CA HIS A 96 -2.23 -34.77 -12.07
C HIS A 96 -1.25 -35.46 -13.03
N LEU A 97 -0.10 -34.86 -13.31
CA LEU A 97 0.93 -35.46 -14.18
C LEU A 97 1.48 -36.75 -13.56
N LYS A 98 1.75 -36.75 -12.26
CA LYS A 98 2.22 -37.94 -11.53
C LYS A 98 1.19 -39.08 -11.57
N GLN A 99 -0.10 -38.75 -11.47
CA GLN A 99 -1.17 -39.75 -11.60
C GLN A 99 -1.27 -40.32 -13.02
N GLN A 100 -1.16 -39.47 -14.05
CA GLN A 100 -1.17 -39.93 -15.45
C GLN A 100 0.01 -40.87 -15.77
N LEU A 101 1.21 -40.56 -15.27
CA LEU A 101 2.38 -41.42 -15.43
C LEU A 101 2.15 -42.80 -14.78
N ALA A 102 1.61 -42.84 -13.57
CA ALA A 102 1.29 -44.11 -12.90
C ALA A 102 0.26 -44.96 -13.67
N MET A 103 -0.71 -44.32 -14.33
CA MET A 103 -1.68 -45.02 -15.18
C MET A 103 -1.08 -45.53 -16.49
N MET A 104 -0.11 -44.79 -17.06
CA MET A 104 0.61 -45.20 -18.27
C MET A 104 1.57 -46.37 -18.00
N ASP A 105 2.26 -46.37 -16.85
CA ASP A 105 3.12 -47.48 -16.41
C ASP A 105 2.32 -48.79 -16.23
N THR A 106 1.05 -48.70 -15.83
CA THR A 106 0.16 -49.89 -15.77
C THR A 106 -0.37 -50.36 -17.13
N SER A 107 -0.24 -49.54 -18.19
CA SER A 107 -0.75 -49.87 -19.53
C SER A 107 0.32 -50.44 -20.48
N ILE A 108 1.61 -50.28 -20.17
CA ILE A 108 2.74 -50.80 -20.99
C ILE A 108 2.86 -52.34 -20.90
N GLY A 109 2.21 -52.99 -19.93
CA GLY A 109 2.21 -54.45 -19.78
C GLY A 109 1.29 -55.25 -20.71
N HIS A 110 0.75 -54.68 -21.80
CA HIS A 110 -0.23 -55.36 -22.67
C HIS A 110 0.06 -55.39 -24.17
N THR A 111 1.28 -55.05 -24.59
CA THR A 111 1.74 -55.40 -25.94
C THR A 111 3.16 -55.92 -25.84
N ASP A 112 3.32 -57.21 -25.54
CA ASP A 112 4.61 -57.86 -25.76
C ASP A 112 4.47 -58.99 -26.76
N ILE A 113 5.20 -58.77 -27.84
CA ILE A 113 5.44 -59.68 -28.95
C ILE A 113 6.36 -60.76 -28.39
N HIS A 114 5.89 -62.00 -28.50
CA HIS A 114 6.65 -63.25 -28.55
C HIS A 114 8.17 -63.10 -28.41
N ASP A 115 8.71 -63.33 -27.22
CA ASP A 115 10.09 -63.76 -27.05
C ASP A 115 10.12 -65.06 -26.24
N GLN A 116 10.75 -66.06 -26.84
CA GLN A 116 10.75 -67.44 -26.43
C GLN A 116 12.06 -67.75 -25.72
N CYS A 117 11.97 -68.08 -24.43
CA CYS A 117 12.53 -69.29 -23.79
C CYS A 117 12.92 -69.00 -22.34
N CYS A 118 12.20 -69.64 -21.43
CA CYS A 118 12.53 -69.78 -20.02
C CYS A 118 13.82 -70.60 -19.88
N ASP A 119 14.68 -70.23 -18.94
CA ASP A 119 15.09 -71.15 -17.87
C ASP A 119 15.83 -70.41 -16.74
N HIS A 120 15.30 -70.58 -15.53
CA HIS A 120 15.79 -70.04 -14.27
C HIS A 120 17.14 -70.65 -13.85
N HIS A 121 18.09 -69.85 -13.37
CA HIS A 121 18.73 -70.11 -12.07
C HIS A 121 19.50 -68.90 -11.50
N SER A 122 19.31 -68.68 -10.20
CA SER A 122 19.90 -67.66 -9.32
C SER A 122 21.40 -67.40 -9.47
N LEU A 123 21.86 -66.20 -9.11
CA LEU A 123 22.71 -65.94 -7.92
C LEU A 123 22.89 -64.41 -7.69
N GLU A 124 22.98 -64.04 -6.41
CA GLU A 124 23.08 -62.69 -5.82
C GLU A 124 24.35 -61.89 -6.16
N LEU A 125 24.19 -60.56 -5.98
CA LEU A 125 25.16 -59.48 -5.72
C LEU A 125 26.64 -59.84 -5.49
N THR A 126 27.54 -59.07 -6.11
CA THR A 126 28.68 -58.46 -5.39
C THR A 126 29.15 -57.16 -6.07
N ILE A 127 29.06 -56.05 -5.32
CA ILE A 127 29.72 -54.77 -5.61
C ILE A 127 31.19 -54.89 -5.20
N SER A 128 32.13 -54.48 -6.05
CA SER A 128 33.31 -53.63 -5.72
C SER A 128 34.49 -53.85 -6.67
N SER A 129 35.00 -52.76 -7.29
CA SER A 129 36.27 -52.14 -6.86
C SER A 129 36.85 -51.14 -7.91
N LEU A 130 36.91 -49.86 -7.50
CA LEU A 130 37.99 -48.86 -7.71
C LEU A 130 38.25 -48.35 -9.16
N SER A 131 38.42 -47.06 -9.48
CA SER A 131 38.40 -45.76 -8.81
C SER A 131 38.60 -44.65 -9.92
N PRO A 132 38.85 -43.36 -9.64
CA PRO A 132 38.12 -42.22 -10.17
C PRO A 132 38.86 -41.47 -11.29
N ARG A 133 38.14 -40.73 -12.14
CA ARG A 133 38.77 -39.70 -12.99
C ARG A 133 37.82 -38.56 -13.35
N ASP A 134 37.89 -37.49 -12.57
CA ASP A 134 37.77 -36.12 -13.10
C ASP A 134 39.12 -35.75 -13.78
N PRO A 135 39.27 -34.73 -14.67
CA PRO A 135 38.65 -33.39 -14.56
C PRO A 135 38.32 -32.65 -15.89
N SER A 136 37.54 -31.55 -15.81
CA SER A 136 37.88 -30.19 -16.35
C SER A 136 36.65 -29.28 -16.32
N HIS A 137 36.52 -28.36 -15.35
CA HIS A 137 36.99 -26.97 -15.40
C HIS A 137 36.63 -26.19 -16.67
N ASN A 138 35.56 -25.40 -16.58
CA ASN A 138 35.51 -24.10 -17.25
C ASN A 138 34.82 -23.07 -16.35
N TYR A 139 35.62 -22.41 -15.52
CA TYR A 139 35.23 -21.16 -14.87
C TYR A 139 35.56 -20.04 -15.84
N ASN A 140 34.54 -19.34 -16.35
CA ASN A 140 34.75 -18.00 -16.89
C ASN A 140 34.23 -16.99 -15.86
N ILE A 141 35.15 -16.58 -15.00
CA ILE A 141 35.02 -15.40 -14.16
C ILE A 141 35.18 -14.17 -15.07
N ARG A 142 34.34 -13.15 -14.82
CA ARG A 142 34.60 -11.71 -15.02
C ARG A 142 33.70 -11.03 -16.07
N SER A 143 32.69 -10.32 -15.58
CA SER A 143 32.73 -8.85 -15.65
C SER A 143 31.68 -8.25 -14.70
N SER A 144 32.14 -7.77 -13.55
CA SER A 144 31.36 -6.87 -12.69
C SER A 144 31.41 -5.44 -13.20
N ASP A 145 30.33 -4.73 -12.91
CA ASP A 145 30.19 -3.28 -12.69
C ASP A 145 30.34 -2.29 -13.86
N THR A 146 29.21 -1.71 -14.27
CA THR A 146 29.07 -0.23 -14.26
C THR A 146 27.68 0.18 -13.79
N ARG A 147 27.70 1.05 -12.79
CA ARG A 147 26.59 1.59 -11.99
C ARG A 147 26.17 2.96 -12.58
N LEU A 148 24.92 3.34 -12.34
CA LEU A 148 24.35 4.70 -12.18
C LEU A 148 23.41 5.29 -13.24
N LYS A 149 22.56 6.13 -12.65
CA LYS A 149 21.22 6.62 -12.95
C LYS A 149 21.31 8.03 -13.53
N LEU A 150 20.50 8.31 -14.55
CA LEU A 150 20.13 9.65 -15.01
C LEU A 150 18.59 9.63 -15.03
N GLY A 151 17.90 10.46 -14.24
CA GLY A 151 17.89 11.90 -14.36
C GLY A 151 16.54 12.22 -14.97
#